data_AF-A0AB73BFQ2-F1
#
_entry.id   AF-A0AB73BFQ2-F1
#
_cell.length_a   1.000
_cell.length_b   1.000
_cell.length_c   1.000
_cell.angle_alpha   90.00
_cell.angle_beta   90.00
_cell.angle_gamma   90.00
#
_symmetry.space_group_name_H-M   'P 1'
#
loop_
_entity.id
_entity.type
_entity.pdbx_description
1 polymer ?
#
loop_
_entity_poly.entity_id
_entity_poly.type
_entity_poly.pdbx_seq_one_letter_code
_entity_poly.pdbx_strand_id
1 'polypeptide(L)'
;MQIDQKRKTTSPLLFDEIICAIVFGSMPCLLVLEFSGVEGLVSFFEGITPPDHLIYYFSLLTLLHSIVWAISKYSLSLSDSSRTLKYRLHKLSYQIGFNLVGLYRAMAGSLPFIAVPILIYDSTSGNITKAIFMLVLSIASLLVAYWLTYWQQKTAPRIKEF
;
A
#
# COMPACT_ATOMS: atom_id res chain seq x y z
N MET A 1 33.14 -22.50 0.84
CA MET A 1 33.26 -21.14 1.40
C MET A 1 32.15 -20.30 0.78
N GLN A 2 30.94 -20.35 1.37
CA GLN A 2 29.80 -19.55 0.88
C GLN A 2 29.98 -18.13 1.39
N ILE A 3 30.13 -17.20 0.45
CA ILE A 3 30.20 -15.77 0.74
C ILE A 3 28.84 -15.38 1.30
N ASP A 4 28.86 -15.04 2.59
CA ASP A 4 27.78 -14.41 3.33
C ASP A 4 27.39 -13.11 2.60
N GLN A 5 26.39 -13.19 1.72
CA GLN A 5 25.86 -12.04 1.01
C GLN A 5 25.00 -11.25 2.02
N LYS A 6 25.70 -10.53 2.90
CA LYS A 6 25.16 -9.60 3.88
C LYS A 6 24.40 -8.52 3.11
N ARG A 7 23.11 -8.75 2.88
CA ARG A 7 22.21 -7.91 2.08
C ARG A 7 22.01 -6.56 2.81
N LYS A 8 22.95 -5.64 2.62
CA LYS A 8 22.82 -4.21 2.93
C LYS A 8 21.87 -3.60 1.89
N THR A 9 20.56 -3.71 2.08
CA THR A 9 19.58 -3.03 1.22
C THR A 9 18.33 -2.67 2.01
N THR A 10 18.46 -1.87 3.06
CA THR A 10 17.30 -1.19 3.66
C THR A 10 16.98 0.14 2.96
N SER A 11 17.92 0.71 2.22
CA SER A 11 17.77 1.99 1.52
C SER A 11 17.05 2.00 0.15
N PRO A 12 17.02 0.93 -0.69
CA PRO A 12 16.27 1.01 -1.95
C PRO A 12 14.76 0.83 -1.78
N LEU A 13 14.32 0.10 -0.74
CA LEU A 13 12.90 -0.24 -0.55
C LEU A 13 12.00 0.99 -0.39
N LEU A 14 12.33 1.91 0.53
CA LEU A 14 11.51 3.12 0.73
C LEU A 14 11.52 4.01 -0.52
N PHE A 15 12.66 4.09 -1.22
CA PHE A 15 12.79 4.88 -2.43
C PHE A 15 11.93 4.31 -3.56
N ASP A 16 11.95 3.00 -3.76
CA ASP A 16 11.11 2.31 -4.72
C ASP A 16 9.62 2.49 -4.41
N GLU A 17 9.23 2.45 -3.11
CA GLU A 17 7.86 2.72 -2.68
C GLU A 17 7.43 4.16 -2.99
N ILE A 18 8.29 5.14 -2.72
CA ILE A 18 8.02 6.56 -3.04
C ILE A 18 7.83 6.73 -4.54
N ILE A 19 8.73 6.17 -5.36
CA ILE A 19 8.61 6.25 -6.82
C ILE A 19 7.32 5.57 -7.30
N CYS A 20 7.04 4.36 -6.82
CA CYS A 20 5.83 3.64 -7.20
C CYS A 20 4.58 4.40 -6.78
N ALA A 21 4.54 4.94 -5.56
CA ALA A 21 3.43 5.74 -5.07
C ALA A 21 3.22 6.98 -5.96
N ILE A 22 4.29 7.73 -6.24
CA ILE A 22 4.24 8.87 -7.14
C ILE A 22 3.69 8.44 -8.49
N VAL A 23 4.26 7.43 -9.16
CA VAL A 23 3.82 7.03 -10.51
C VAL A 23 2.38 6.56 -10.52
N PHE A 24 1.97 5.66 -9.62
CA PHE A 24 0.61 5.10 -9.62
C PHE A 24 -0.45 6.09 -9.14
N GLY A 25 -0.13 6.93 -8.15
CA GLY A 25 -1.10 7.86 -7.56
C GLY A 25 -1.17 9.19 -8.30
N SER A 26 -0.05 9.74 -8.77
CA SER A 26 -0.02 11.07 -9.41
C SER A 26 -0.52 11.06 -10.85
N MET A 27 -0.26 10.01 -11.63
CA MET A 27 -0.68 9.91 -13.03
C MET A 27 -2.18 10.18 -13.23
N PRO A 28 -3.10 9.47 -12.54
CA PRO A 28 -4.53 9.74 -12.72
C PRO A 28 -4.93 11.13 -12.22
N CYS A 29 -4.31 11.63 -11.13
CA CYS A 29 -4.56 12.98 -10.63
C CYS A 29 -4.12 14.07 -11.61
N LEU A 30 -2.95 13.90 -12.24
CA LEU A 30 -2.44 14.83 -13.25
C LEU A 30 -3.31 14.86 -14.50
N LEU A 31 -3.77 13.69 -14.96
CA LEU A 31 -4.69 13.60 -16.09
C LEU A 31 -6.00 14.33 -15.79
N VAL A 32 -6.59 14.09 -14.61
CA VAL A 32 -7.83 14.78 -14.21
C VAL A 32 -7.61 16.29 -14.07
N LEU A 33 -6.49 16.71 -13.49
CA LEU A 33 -6.17 18.12 -13.37
C LEU A 33 -6.03 18.81 -14.73
N GLU A 34 -5.37 18.15 -15.69
CA GLU A 34 -5.18 18.67 -17.05
C GLU A 34 -6.50 18.77 -17.82
N PHE A 35 -7.36 17.75 -17.74
CA PHE A 35 -8.59 17.68 -18.54
C PHE A 35 -9.82 18.32 -17.87
N SER A 36 -9.85 18.41 -16.54
CA SER A 36 -11.04 18.80 -15.77
C SER A 36 -10.75 19.83 -14.67
N GLY A 37 -9.50 20.32 -14.57
CA GLY A 37 -9.11 21.32 -13.60
C GLY A 37 -9.21 20.85 -12.15
N VAL A 38 -9.12 21.82 -11.23
CA VAL A 38 -9.12 21.57 -9.78
C VAL A 38 -10.47 21.00 -9.31
N GLU A 39 -11.58 21.47 -9.87
CA GLU A 39 -12.93 20.98 -9.52
C GLU A 39 -13.12 19.51 -9.92
N GLY A 40 -12.62 19.12 -11.09
CA GLY A 40 -12.59 17.72 -11.51
C GLY A 40 -11.71 16.86 -10.61
N LEU A 41 -10.58 17.40 -10.15
CA LEU A 41 -9.68 16.70 -9.23
C LEU A 41 -10.31 16.47 -7.84
N VAL A 42 -11.04 17.46 -7.34
CA VAL A 42 -11.81 17.34 -6.08
C VAL A 42 -12.92 16.30 -6.24
N SER A 43 -13.68 16.35 -7.33
CA SER A 43 -14.75 15.38 -7.62
C SER A 43 -14.21 13.96 -7.79
N PHE A 44 -13.06 13.82 -8.45
CA PHE A 44 -12.35 12.56 -8.59
C PHE A 44 -11.93 12.02 -7.22
N PHE A 45 -11.39 12.86 -6.35
CA PHE A 45 -11.03 12.44 -5.00
C PHE A 45 -12.25 12.00 -4.18
N GLU A 46 -13.35 12.75 -4.21
CA GLU A 46 -14.59 12.36 -3.53
C GLU A 46 -15.11 11.01 -4.03
N GLY A 47 -14.95 10.72 -5.33
CA GLY A 47 -15.33 9.44 -5.92
C GLY A 47 -14.41 8.25 -5.55
N ILE A 48 -13.12 8.49 -5.34
CA ILE A 48 -12.15 7.42 -4.98
C ILE A 48 -12.05 7.22 -3.48
N THR A 49 -12.43 8.23 -2.69
CA THR A 49 -12.42 8.14 -1.23
C THR A 49 -13.33 7.00 -0.83
N PRO A 50 -12.78 5.87 -0.34
CA PRO A 50 -13.62 4.73 -0.04
C PRO A 50 -14.56 5.13 1.10
N PRO A 51 -15.88 4.92 0.96
CA PRO A 51 -16.79 5.11 2.07
C PRO A 51 -16.35 4.30 3.29
N ASP A 52 -16.71 4.75 4.50
CA ASP A 52 -16.15 4.26 5.78
C ASP A 52 -16.10 2.72 5.88
N HIS A 53 -17.13 2.04 5.36
CA HIS A 53 -17.20 0.57 5.33
C HIS A 53 -16.07 -0.10 4.53
N LEU A 54 -15.61 0.50 3.43
CA LEU A 54 -14.48 0.03 2.65
C LEU A 54 -13.15 0.26 3.36
N ILE A 55 -13.02 1.35 4.13
CA ILE A 55 -11.84 1.58 4.99
C ILE A 55 -11.73 0.48 6.06
N TYR A 56 -12.85 0.15 6.72
CA TYR A 56 -12.90 -0.97 7.67
C TYR A 56 -12.58 -2.30 6.99
N TYR A 57 -13.08 -2.52 5.78
CA TYR A 57 -12.79 -3.73 5.00
C TYR A 57 -11.30 -3.87 4.66
N PHE A 58 -10.65 -2.82 4.13
CA PHE A 58 -9.21 -2.88 3.82
C PHE A 58 -8.35 -3.00 5.08
N SER A 59 -8.77 -2.37 6.18
CA SER A 59 -8.11 -2.53 7.48
C SER A 59 -8.22 -3.96 8.00
N LEU A 60 -9.40 -4.58 7.89
CA LEU A 60 -9.62 -5.98 8.23
C LEU A 60 -8.79 -6.91 7.35
N LEU A 61 -8.66 -6.60 6.06
CA LEU A 61 -7.87 -7.39 5.12
C LEU A 61 -6.37 -7.34 5.45
N THR A 62 -5.87 -6.15 5.83
CA THR A 62 -4.50 -5.97 6.33
C THR A 62 -4.26 -6.71 7.65
N LEU A 63 -5.24 -6.72 8.55
CA LEU A 63 -5.21 -7.49 9.79
C LEU A 63 -5.15 -9.00 9.50
N LEU A 64 -6.04 -9.49 8.63
CA LEU A 64 -6.10 -10.90 8.24
C LEU A 64 -4.77 -11.35 7.61
N HIS A 65 -4.21 -10.54 6.71
CA HIS A 65 -2.89 -10.79 6.12
C HIS A 65 -1.81 -10.93 7.20
N SER A 66 -1.81 -10.03 8.18
CA SER A 66 -0.87 -10.04 9.31
C SER A 66 -1.03 -11.28 10.20
N ILE A 67 -2.26 -11.71 10.46
CA ILE A 67 -2.57 -12.92 11.25
C ILE A 67 -2.10 -14.17 10.52
N VAL A 68 -2.45 -14.33 9.23
CA VAL A 68 -2.04 -15.50 8.43
C VAL A 68 -0.51 -15.59 8.36
N TRP A 69 0.17 -14.44 8.24
CA TRP A 69 1.62 -14.41 8.33
C TRP A 69 2.15 -14.87 9.68
N ALA A 70 1.59 -14.36 10.79
CA ALA A 70 2.02 -14.73 12.13
C ALA A 70 1.86 -16.24 12.34
N ILE A 71 0.71 -16.79 11.95
CA ILE A 71 0.47 -18.24 11.96
C ILE A 71 1.51 -18.95 11.09
N SER A 72 1.80 -18.48 9.88
CA SER A 72 2.77 -19.13 9.00
C SER A 72 4.18 -19.20 9.62
N LYS A 73 4.60 -18.09 10.25
CA LYS A 73 5.92 -17.92 10.88
C LYS A 73 6.07 -18.75 12.16
N TYR A 74 5.04 -18.78 13.00
CA TYR A 74 5.09 -19.43 14.32
C TYR A 74 4.53 -20.86 14.34
N SER A 75 3.83 -21.29 13.29
CA SER A 75 3.39 -22.68 13.13
C SER A 75 4.58 -23.58 12.76
N LEU A 76 5.27 -24.03 13.80
CA LEU A 76 6.21 -25.14 13.81
C LEU A 76 5.43 -26.45 13.64
N SER A 77 5.80 -27.22 12.60
CA SER A 77 5.49 -28.65 12.42
C SER A 77 4.02 -29.07 12.58
N LEU A 78 3.25 -29.08 11.49
CA LEU A 78 1.97 -29.78 11.43
C LEU A 78 1.89 -30.68 10.19
N SER A 79 1.29 -31.86 10.41
CA SER A 79 0.86 -32.93 9.52
C SER A 79 0.70 -32.58 8.02
N ASP A 80 0.90 -33.54 7.12
CA ASP A 80 0.81 -33.36 5.66
C ASP A 80 -0.52 -32.77 5.16
N SER A 81 -1.62 -32.96 5.89
CA SER A 81 -2.91 -32.29 5.59
C SER A 81 -2.84 -30.77 5.86
N SER A 82 -2.19 -30.37 6.96
CA SER A 82 -1.97 -28.97 7.33
C SER A 82 -0.98 -28.27 6.37
N ARG A 83 -0.06 -29.01 5.73
CA ARG A 83 0.86 -28.46 4.72
C ARG A 83 0.13 -27.90 3.50
N THR A 84 -0.86 -28.62 2.98
CA THR A 84 -1.63 -28.20 1.80
C THR A 84 -2.47 -26.95 2.11
N LEU A 85 -3.11 -26.91 3.28
CA LEU A 85 -3.87 -25.75 3.75
C LEU A 85 -2.95 -24.54 3.99
N LYS A 86 -1.80 -24.74 4.66
CA LYS A 86 -0.79 -23.69 4.90
C LYS A 86 -0.28 -23.10 3.58
N TYR A 87 -0.03 -23.93 2.57
CA TYR A 87 0.39 -23.47 1.25
C TYR A 87 -0.68 -22.62 0.55
N ARG A 88 -1.95 -23.07 0.56
CA ARG A 88 -3.06 -22.30 -0.04
C ARG A 88 -3.29 -20.97 0.66
N LEU A 89 -3.29 -20.96 2.00
CA LEU A 89 -3.42 -19.74 2.80
C LEU A 89 -2.24 -18.78 2.56
N HIS A 90 -1.03 -19.31 2.43
CA HIS A 90 0.14 -18.50 2.10
C HIS A 90 0.03 -17.86 0.70
N LYS A 91 -0.39 -18.62 -0.32
CA LYS A 91 -0.60 -18.10 -1.68
C LYS A 91 -1.67 -17.01 -1.71
N LEU A 92 -2.80 -17.24 -1.03
CA LEU A 92 -3.90 -16.29 -0.93
C LEU A 92 -3.48 -15.02 -0.18
N SER A 93 -2.79 -15.18 0.95
CA SER A 93 -2.24 -14.06 1.72
C SER A 93 -1.25 -13.24 0.88
N TYR A 94 -0.37 -13.89 0.12
CA TYR A 94 0.57 -13.22 -0.78
C TYR A 94 -0.13 -12.39 -1.86
N GLN A 95 -1.17 -12.94 -2.52
CA GLN A 95 -1.96 -12.23 -3.52
C GLN A 95 -2.73 -11.04 -2.92
N ILE A 96 -3.36 -11.24 -1.76
CA ILE A 96 -4.05 -10.17 -1.04
C ILE A 96 -3.09 -9.06 -0.65
N GLY A 97 -1.91 -9.42 -0.13
CA GLY A 97 -0.87 -8.45 0.20
C GLY A 97 -0.42 -7.65 -1.01
N PHE A 98 -0.32 -8.27 -2.19
CA PHE A 98 0.11 -7.59 -3.41
C PHE A 98 -0.91 -6.54 -3.87
N ASN A 99 -2.19 -6.90 -3.82
CA ASN A 99 -3.26 -5.98 -4.18
C ASN A 99 -3.36 -4.82 -3.18
N LEU A 100 -3.21 -5.10 -1.88
CA LEU A 100 -3.19 -4.07 -0.83
C LEU A 100 -2.01 -3.10 -1.00
N VAL A 101 -0.81 -3.60 -1.30
CA VAL A 101 0.36 -2.75 -1.59
C VAL A 101 0.08 -1.79 -2.74
N GLY A 102 -0.51 -2.27 -3.84
CA GLY A 102 -0.89 -1.42 -4.97
C GLY A 102 -1.89 -0.32 -4.57
N LEU A 103 -2.91 -0.67 -3.78
CA LEU A 103 -3.89 0.29 -3.28
C LEU A 103 -3.25 1.37 -2.41
N TYR A 104 -2.43 0.98 -1.42
CA TYR A 104 -1.79 1.94 -0.52
C TYR A 104 -0.77 2.82 -1.23
N ARG A 105 -0.06 2.32 -2.26
CA ARG A 105 0.79 3.14 -3.14
C ARG A 105 -0.02 4.18 -3.90
N ALA A 106 -1.13 3.77 -4.51
CA ALA A 106 -2.00 4.68 -5.25
C ALA A 106 -2.54 5.79 -4.35
N MET A 107 -3.03 5.45 -3.15
CA MET A 107 -3.48 6.42 -2.15
C MET A 107 -2.35 7.34 -1.68
N ALA A 108 -1.17 6.78 -1.39
CA ALA A 108 -0.02 7.56 -0.93
C ALA A 108 0.41 8.61 -1.97
N GLY A 109 0.32 8.29 -3.26
CA GLY A 109 0.68 9.22 -4.34
C GLY A 109 -0.42 10.21 -4.73
N SER A 110 -1.70 9.82 -4.70
CA SER A 110 -2.80 10.69 -5.14
C SER A 110 -3.09 11.81 -4.14
N LEU A 111 -3.12 11.47 -2.85
CA LEU A 111 -3.44 12.40 -1.75
C LEU A 111 -2.61 13.69 -1.74
N PRO A 112 -1.27 13.68 -1.87
CA PRO A 112 -0.48 14.91 -1.92
C PRO A 112 -0.75 15.72 -3.19
N PHE A 113 -0.99 15.05 -4.33
CA PHE A 113 -1.33 15.72 -5.60
C PHE A 113 -2.71 16.37 -5.58
N ILE A 114 -3.58 16.00 -4.64
CA ILE A 114 -4.88 16.65 -4.42
C ILE A 114 -4.76 17.73 -3.33
N ALA A 115 -4.06 17.43 -2.24
CA ALA A 115 -3.88 18.34 -1.12
C ALA A 115 -3.13 19.63 -1.52
N VAL A 116 -2.10 19.53 -2.36
CA VAL A 116 -1.30 20.68 -2.78
C VAL A 116 -2.13 21.69 -3.60
N PRO A 117 -2.85 21.30 -4.67
CA PRO A 117 -3.76 22.21 -5.36
C PRO A 117 -4.82 22.82 -4.45
N ILE A 118 -5.45 22.05 -3.56
CA ILE A 118 -6.46 22.60 -2.62
C ILE A 118 -5.86 23.72 -1.76
N LEU A 119 -4.64 23.53 -1.23
CA LEU A 119 -3.96 24.55 -0.44
C LEU A 119 -3.61 25.81 -1.24
N ILE A 120 -3.31 25.67 -2.54
CA ILE A 120 -2.94 26.78 -3.43
C ILE A 120 -4.17 27.57 -3.90
N TYR A 121 -5.26 26.88 -4.25
CA TYR A 121 -6.42 27.49 -4.90
C TYR A 121 -7.54 27.92 -3.94
N ASP A 122 -7.72 27.24 -2.81
CA ASP A 122 -8.76 27.59 -1.82
C ASP A 122 -8.29 27.31 -0.38
N SER A 123 -7.53 28.27 0.17
CA SER A 123 -6.94 28.21 1.51
C SER A 123 -7.91 28.57 2.65
N THR A 124 -9.18 28.20 2.54
CA THR A 124 -10.14 28.36 3.64
C THR A 124 -9.76 27.46 4.83
N SER A 125 -10.00 27.90 6.08
CA SER A 125 -9.59 27.16 7.30
C SER A 125 -10.04 25.70 7.32
N GLY A 126 -11.27 25.41 6.87
CA GLY A 126 -11.79 24.04 6.75
C GLY A 126 -11.06 23.19 5.70
N ASN A 127 -10.65 23.79 4.58
CA ASN A 127 -9.92 23.10 3.51
C ASN A 127 -8.46 22.85 3.91
N ILE A 128 -7.84 23.77 4.66
CA ILE A 128 -6.51 23.57 5.23
C ILE A 128 -6.51 22.34 6.16
N THR A 129 -7.49 22.23 7.05
CA THR A 129 -7.59 21.06 7.94
C THR A 129 -7.75 19.77 7.13
N LYS A 130 -8.64 19.75 6.12
CA LYS A 130 -8.80 18.58 5.24
C LYS A 130 -7.50 18.21 4.52
N ALA A 131 -6.79 19.18 3.96
CA ALA A 131 -5.53 18.96 3.26
C ALA A 131 -4.44 18.39 4.20
N ILE A 132 -4.34 18.89 5.44
CA ILE A 132 -3.44 18.34 6.45
C ILE A 132 -3.79 16.87 6.74
N PHE A 133 -5.07 16.54 6.93
CA PHE A 133 -5.50 15.14 7.12
C PHE A 133 -5.14 14.26 5.92
N MET A 134 -5.31 14.74 4.68
CA MET A 134 -4.91 14.01 3.48
C MET A 134 -3.40 13.74 3.42
N LEU A 135 -2.58 14.71 3.79
CA LEU A 135 -1.12 14.53 3.83
C LEU A 135 -0.69 13.53 4.91
N VAL A 136 -1.33 13.57 6.09
CA VAL A 136 -1.09 12.57 7.15
C VAL A 136 -1.48 11.17 6.67
N LEU A 137 -2.64 11.04 6.01
CA LEU A 137 -3.11 9.77 5.46
C LEU A 137 -2.21 9.26 4.33
N SER A 138 -1.63 10.15 3.52
CA SER A 138 -0.64 9.80 2.50
C SER A 138 0.59 9.15 3.13
N ILE A 139 1.14 9.78 4.18
CA ILE A 139 2.30 9.26 4.91
C ILE A 139 1.97 7.91 5.55
N ALA A 140 0.81 7.79 6.20
CA ALA A 140 0.37 6.54 6.80
C ALA A 140 0.23 5.43 5.74
N SER A 141 -0.35 5.73 4.59
CA SER A 141 -0.49 4.79 3.47
C SER A 141 0.86 4.34 2.93
N LEU A 142 1.83 5.25 2.80
CA LEU A 142 3.19 4.93 2.37
C LEU A 142 3.90 4.01 3.37
N LEU A 143 3.72 4.25 4.67
CA LEU A 143 4.28 3.37 5.72
C LEU A 143 3.68 1.97 5.66
N VAL A 144 2.38 1.84 5.42
CA VAL A 144 1.70 0.54 5.26
C VAL A 144 2.19 -0.17 3.99
N ALA A 145 2.31 0.55 2.87
CA ALA A 145 2.85 0.00 1.63
C ALA A 145 4.28 -0.53 1.82
N TYR A 146 5.15 0.28 2.43
CA TYR A 146 6.51 -0.14 2.79
C TYR A 146 6.54 -1.38 3.68
N TRP A 147 5.70 -1.41 4.72
CA TRP A 147 5.61 -2.55 5.62
C TRP A 147 5.17 -3.81 4.87
N LEU A 148 4.11 -3.74 4.07
CA LEU A 148 3.62 -4.87 3.30
C LEU A 148 4.64 -5.35 2.27
N THR A 149 5.31 -4.46 1.54
CA THR A 149 6.37 -4.83 0.58
C THR A 149 7.55 -5.51 1.28
N TYR A 150 8.00 -4.98 2.42
CA TYR A 150 9.04 -5.61 3.24
C TYR A 150 8.63 -7.04 3.61
N TRP A 151 7.36 -7.25 3.95
CA TRP A 151 6.83 -8.55 4.30
C TRP A 151 6.76 -9.49 3.11
N GLN A 152 6.29 -9.01 1.96
CA GLN A 152 6.24 -9.79 0.72
C GLN A 152 7.61 -10.24 0.25
N GLN A 153 8.65 -9.41 0.37
CA GLN A 153 10.01 -9.83 0.02
C GLN A 153 10.51 -10.94 0.93
N LYS A 154 10.12 -10.93 2.21
CA LYS A 154 10.52 -11.94 3.19
C LYS A 154 9.74 -13.26 3.03
N THR A 155 8.51 -13.19 2.57
CA THR A 155 7.62 -14.36 2.38
C THR A 155 7.50 -14.81 0.94
N ALA A 156 8.17 -14.15 -0.01
CA ALA A 156 8.14 -14.52 -1.41
C ALA A 156 8.43 -16.02 -1.57
N PRO A 157 7.56 -16.79 -2.23
CA PRO A 157 7.80 -18.21 -2.45
C PRO A 157 9.10 -18.34 -3.23
N ARG A 158 10.12 -18.97 -2.63
CA ARG A 158 11.38 -19.25 -3.33
C ARG A 158 11.03 -20.18 -4.48
N ILE A 159 11.08 -19.65 -5.70
CA ILE A 159 11.02 -20.47 -6.91
C ILE A 159 12.21 -21.42 -6.79
N LYS A 160 11.93 -22.72 -6.62
CA LYS A 160 12.95 -23.74 -6.87
C LYS A 160 13.12 -23.76 -8.37
N GLU A 161 14.18 -23.13 -8.86
CA GLU A 161 14.67 -23.42 -10.20
C GLU A 161 14.97 -24.93 -10.21
N PHE A 162 14.27 -25.65 -11.09
CA PHE A 162 14.50 -27.05 -11.37
C PHE A 162 15.52 -27.17 -12.49
#